data_AF-A0A1I3ITH8-F1
#
_entry.id   AF-A0A1I3ITH8-F1
#
_cell.length_a   1.000
_cell.length_b   1.000
_cell.length_c   1.000
_cell.angle_alpha   90.00
_cell.angle_beta   90.00
_cell.angle_gamma   90.00
#
_symmetry.space_group_name_H-M   'P 1'
#
loop_
_entity.id
_entity.type
_entity.pdbx_description
1 polymer ?
#
loop_
_entity_poly.entity_id
_entity_poly.type
_entity_poly.pdbx_seq_one_letter_code
_entity_poly.pdbx_strand_id
1 'polypeptide(L)'
;MDKYLDQITNYFIMVPLWPFTLLGFIIAIAIFVEIINRRRRADAVEYYDTTFRTELAGLYPVPTHWPEDLSAHLRTRLPVMREAFEILKIFIPQKQLRDYNLAWNKFYDFCRMNGAIDEKQADTTTPSEAEHDAKQAFHQLVTDLLAYTDQFKR
;
A
#
# COMPACT_ATOMS: atom_id res chain seq x y z
N MET A 1 -6.21 -57.72 -27.82
CA MET A 1 -5.76 -56.33 -27.58
C MET A 1 -6.97 -55.39 -27.63
N ASP A 2 -7.85 -55.55 -28.61
CA ASP A 2 -9.10 -54.79 -28.77
C ASP A 2 -10.06 -54.84 -27.56
N LYS A 3 -10.25 -56.02 -26.94
CA LYS A 3 -11.10 -56.16 -25.75
C LYS A 3 -10.69 -55.29 -24.55
N TYR A 4 -9.39 -55.06 -24.37
CA TYR A 4 -8.89 -54.23 -23.27
C TYR A 4 -9.09 -52.74 -23.56
N LEU A 5 -8.91 -52.33 -24.83
CA LEU A 5 -9.18 -50.96 -25.26
C LEU A 5 -10.68 -50.65 -25.22
N ASP A 6 -11.54 -51.58 -25.64
CA ASP A 6 -13.01 -51.44 -25.56
C ASP A 6 -13.51 -51.32 -24.12
N GLN A 7 -12.87 -52.03 -23.18
CA GLN A 7 -13.25 -51.99 -21.77
C GLN A 7 -12.83 -50.66 -21.12
N ILE A 8 -11.67 -50.12 -21.47
CA ILE A 8 -11.21 -48.81 -21.02
C ILE A 8 -12.10 -47.70 -21.60
N THR A 9 -12.41 -47.76 -22.89
CA THR A 9 -13.27 -46.79 -23.57
C THR A 9 -14.69 -46.79 -22.97
N ASN A 10 -15.28 -47.98 -22.74
CA ASN A 10 -16.59 -48.07 -22.07
C ASN A 10 -16.56 -47.53 -20.64
N TYR A 11 -15.46 -47.69 -19.91
CA TYR A 11 -15.30 -47.12 -18.57
C TYR A 11 -15.32 -45.59 -18.62
N PHE A 12 -14.61 -44.95 -19.56
CA PHE A 12 -14.66 -43.49 -19.72
C PHE A 12 -16.00 -42.96 -20.27
N ILE A 13 -16.74 -43.77 -21.04
CA ILE A 13 -18.11 -43.44 -21.48
C ILE A 13 -19.10 -43.49 -20.31
N MET A 14 -18.91 -44.44 -19.39
CA MET A 14 -19.80 -44.66 -18.25
C MET A 14 -19.43 -43.82 -17.02
N VAL A 15 -18.17 -43.37 -16.92
CA VAL A 15 -17.70 -42.51 -15.83
C VAL A 15 -18.10 -41.06 -16.13
N PRO A 16 -18.89 -40.42 -15.25
CA PRO A 16 -19.20 -39.01 -15.38
C PRO A 16 -17.93 -38.15 -15.32
N LEU A 17 -17.52 -37.55 -16.43
CA LEU A 17 -16.38 -36.60 -16.50
C LEU A 17 -16.72 -35.19 -16.00
N TRP A 18 -18.00 -34.90 -15.73
CA TRP A 18 -18.48 -33.60 -15.27
C TRP A 18 -17.83 -33.06 -13.97
N PRO A 19 -17.37 -33.89 -13.00
CA PRO A 19 -16.65 -33.39 -11.83
C PRO A 19 -15.30 -32.76 -12.18
N PHE A 20 -14.58 -33.33 -13.15
CA PHE A 20 -13.30 -32.79 -13.60
C PHE A 20 -13.48 -31.51 -14.40
N THR A 21 -14.55 -31.41 -15.21
CA THR A 21 -14.86 -30.15 -15.91
C THR A 21 -15.26 -29.05 -14.94
N LEU A 22 -16.03 -29.37 -13.88
CA LEU A 22 -16.34 -28.40 -12.82
C LEU A 22 -15.08 -27.97 -12.07
N LEU A 23 -14.21 -28.92 -11.72
CA LEU A 23 -12.95 -28.60 -11.05
C LEU A 23 -12.08 -27.69 -11.92
N GLY A 24 -11.93 -28.01 -13.21
CA GLY A 24 -11.19 -27.18 -14.17
C GLY A 24 -11.78 -25.77 -14.29
N PHE A 25 -13.11 -25.66 -14.30
CA PHE A 25 -13.79 -24.36 -14.33
C PHE A 25 -13.55 -23.53 -13.07
N ILE A 26 -13.62 -24.15 -11.87
CA ILE A 26 -13.32 -23.49 -10.59
C ILE A 26 -11.87 -23.00 -10.57
N ILE A 27 -10.92 -23.84 -11.02
CA ILE A 27 -9.51 -23.47 -11.09
C ILE A 27 -9.31 -22.30 -12.06
N ALA A 28 -9.95 -22.33 -13.23
CA ALA A 28 -9.87 -21.24 -14.20
C ALA A 28 -10.39 -19.91 -13.62
N ILE A 29 -11.52 -19.94 -12.90
CA ILE A 29 -12.05 -18.76 -12.20
C ILE A 29 -11.07 -18.29 -11.12
N ALA A 30 -10.50 -19.19 -10.33
CA ALA A 30 -9.55 -18.83 -9.28
C ALA A 30 -8.32 -18.12 -9.86
N ILE A 31 -7.74 -18.65 -10.93
CA ILE A 31 -6.62 -18.03 -11.65
C ILE A 31 -7.02 -16.66 -12.21
N PHE A 32 -8.21 -16.55 -12.81
CA PHE A 32 -8.68 -15.28 -13.37
C PHE A 32 -8.85 -14.19 -12.30
N VAL A 33 -9.45 -14.54 -11.16
CA VAL A 33 -9.60 -13.64 -10.01
C VAL A 33 -8.23 -13.24 -9.46
N GLU A 34 -7.29 -14.18 -9.37
CA GLU A 34 -5.92 -13.91 -8.92
C GLU A 34 -5.21 -12.91 -9.83
N ILE A 35 -5.33 -13.07 -11.16
CA ILE A 35 -4.76 -12.14 -12.15
C ILE A 35 -5.33 -10.73 -11.97
N ILE A 36 -6.65 -10.59 -11.85
CA ILE A 36 -7.30 -9.29 -11.64
C ILE A 36 -6.83 -8.67 -10.33
N ASN A 37 -6.81 -9.45 -9.25
CA ASN A 37 -6.40 -8.95 -7.94
C ASN A 37 -4.93 -8.52 -7.92
N ARG A 38 -4.06 -9.27 -8.60
CA ARG A 38 -2.64 -8.91 -8.75
C ARG A 38 -2.47 -7.60 -9.50
N ARG A 39 -3.25 -7.38 -10.57
CA ARG A 39 -3.25 -6.11 -11.31
C ARG A 39 -3.74 -4.95 -10.46
N ARG A 40 -4.91 -5.08 -9.82
CA ARG A 40 -5.45 -4.04 -8.94
C ARG A 40 -4.50 -3.67 -7.81
N ARG A 41 -3.78 -4.65 -7.25
CA ARG A 41 -2.75 -4.42 -6.25
C ARG A 41 -1.57 -3.62 -6.80
N ALA A 42 -1.10 -3.95 -8.00
CA ALA A 42 -0.03 -3.19 -8.66
C ALA A 42 -0.46 -1.75 -8.92
N ASP A 43 -1.66 -1.55 -9.46
CA ASP A 43 -2.24 -0.21 -9.70
C ASP A 43 -2.36 0.59 -8.39
N ALA A 44 -2.79 -0.04 -7.29
CA ALA A 44 -2.89 0.59 -5.98
C ALA A 44 -1.52 1.01 -5.40
N VAL A 45 -0.50 0.16 -5.59
CA VAL A 45 0.88 0.44 -5.15
C VAL A 45 1.46 1.61 -5.96
N GLU A 46 1.27 1.59 -7.27
CA GLU A 46 1.71 2.66 -8.16
C GLU A 46 1.02 3.97 -7.79
N TYR A 47 -0.31 3.97 -7.69
CA TYR A 47 -1.10 5.14 -7.30
C TYR A 47 -0.64 5.72 -5.96
N TYR A 48 -0.36 4.86 -4.97
CA TYR A 48 0.13 5.29 -3.66
C TYR A 48 1.50 5.98 -3.76
N ASP A 49 2.49 5.34 -4.37
CA ASP A 49 3.85 5.89 -4.49
C ASP A 49 3.84 7.19 -5.33
N THR A 50 3.11 7.23 -6.44
CA THR A 50 3.00 8.43 -7.28
C THR A 50 2.30 9.57 -6.56
N THR A 51 1.23 9.29 -5.81
CA THR A 51 0.49 10.31 -5.05
C THR A 51 1.38 10.95 -4.00
N PHE A 52 2.06 10.14 -3.18
CA PHE A 52 2.96 10.66 -2.15
C PHE A 52 4.12 11.47 -2.76
N ARG A 53 4.74 11.01 -3.86
CA ARG A 53 5.81 11.75 -4.53
C ARG A 53 5.34 13.06 -5.15
N THR A 54 4.14 13.08 -5.71
CA THR A 54 3.58 14.26 -6.39
C THR A 54 3.11 15.29 -5.39
N GLU A 55 2.35 14.86 -4.37
CA GLU A 55 1.78 15.75 -3.38
C GLU A 55 2.83 16.29 -2.40
N LEU A 56 3.89 15.53 -2.13
CA LEU A 56 5.02 15.96 -1.32
C LEU A 56 6.19 16.46 -2.16
N ALA A 57 5.96 16.80 -3.43
CA ALA A 57 6.99 17.34 -4.30
C ALA A 57 7.61 18.60 -3.68
N GLY A 58 8.94 18.59 -3.53
CA GLY A 58 9.68 19.67 -2.87
C GLY A 58 9.86 19.52 -1.37
N LEU A 59 9.12 18.61 -0.71
CA LEU A 59 9.28 18.21 0.69
C LEU A 59 9.98 16.85 0.83
N TYR A 60 9.68 15.91 -0.07
CA TYR A 60 10.23 14.56 -0.13
C TYR A 60 10.56 14.20 -1.60
N PRO A 61 11.63 13.41 -1.88
CA PRO A 61 12.58 12.82 -0.94
C PRO A 61 13.61 13.81 -0.39
N VAL A 62 13.94 14.87 -1.14
CA VAL A 62 14.87 15.92 -0.70
C VAL A 62 14.09 17.21 -0.53
N PRO A 63 14.07 17.80 0.68
CA PRO A 63 13.40 19.07 0.92
C PRO A 63 14.15 20.19 0.20
N THR A 64 13.51 20.79 -0.81
CA THR A 64 14.05 21.92 -1.59
C THR A 64 13.35 23.24 -1.23
N HIS A 65 12.06 23.19 -0.91
CA HIS A 65 11.28 24.35 -0.51
C HIS A 65 10.42 23.98 0.70
N TRP A 66 10.94 24.26 1.89
CA TRP A 66 10.20 24.03 3.14
C TRP A 66 9.28 25.22 3.41
N PRO A 67 7.96 25.02 3.50
CA PRO A 67 7.00 26.11 3.74
C PRO A 67 7.11 26.63 5.17
N GLU A 68 6.85 27.92 5.35
CA GLU A 68 6.80 28.56 6.68
C GLU A 68 5.66 27.99 7.54
N ASP A 69 4.51 27.64 6.93
CA ASP A 69 3.41 26.91 7.56
C ASP A 69 3.20 25.55 6.86
N LEU A 70 3.87 24.55 7.40
CA LEU A 70 3.79 23.16 6.93
C LEU A 70 2.37 22.61 7.08
N SER A 71 1.70 22.93 8.17
CA SER A 71 0.36 22.42 8.47
C SER A 71 -0.66 22.92 7.45
N ALA A 72 -0.63 24.21 7.10
CA ALA A 72 -1.51 24.78 6.09
C ALA A 72 -1.23 24.19 4.71
N HIS A 73 0.06 24.03 4.36
CA HIS A 73 0.46 23.41 3.10
C HIS A 73 -0.06 21.97 2.99
N LEU A 74 0.23 21.13 3.98
CA LEU A 74 -0.14 19.72 3.99
C LEU A 74 -1.65 19.51 4.11
N ARG A 75 -2.39 20.41 4.77
CA ARG A 75 -3.85 20.30 4.91
C ARG A 75 -4.58 20.26 3.56
N THR A 76 -4.04 20.92 2.54
CA THR A 76 -4.61 20.89 1.18
C THR A 76 -4.33 19.58 0.45
N ARG A 77 -3.23 18.88 0.79
CA ARG A 77 -2.76 17.67 0.11
C ARG A 77 -3.15 16.37 0.83
N LEU A 78 -3.38 16.45 2.14
CA LEU A 78 -3.75 15.33 3.02
C LEU A 78 -4.97 14.53 2.53
N PRO A 79 -6.05 15.13 1.99
CA PRO A 79 -7.20 14.36 1.50
C PRO A 79 -6.82 13.36 0.39
N VAL A 80 -5.97 13.77 -0.55
CA VAL A 80 -5.53 12.93 -1.69
C VAL A 80 -4.62 11.80 -1.19
N MET A 81 -3.68 12.11 -0.31
CA MET A 81 -2.82 11.09 0.31
C MET A 81 -3.64 10.10 1.17
N ARG A 82 -4.69 10.56 1.84
CA ARG A 82 -5.59 9.69 2.62
C ARG A 82 -6.37 8.73 1.72
N GLU A 83 -6.83 9.20 0.57
CA GLU A 83 -7.48 8.34 -0.42
C GLU A 83 -6.53 7.24 -0.90
N ALA A 84 -5.30 7.62 -1.28
CA ALA A 84 -4.26 6.66 -1.64
C ALA A 84 -3.99 5.64 -0.52
N PHE A 85 -3.93 6.11 0.73
CA PHE A 85 -3.76 5.25 1.91
C PHE A 85 -4.88 4.20 2.04
N GLU A 86 -6.15 4.61 1.92
CA GLU A 86 -7.29 3.70 2.04
C GLU A 86 -7.38 2.72 0.85
N ILE A 87 -6.99 3.14 -0.35
CA ILE A 87 -6.91 2.24 -1.53
C ILE A 87 -5.88 1.13 -1.29
N LEU A 88 -4.68 1.48 -0.83
CA LEU A 88 -3.61 0.50 -0.57
C LEU A 88 -3.97 -0.44 0.59
N LYS A 89 -4.64 0.08 1.62
CA LYS A 89 -5.02 -0.64 2.84
C LYS A 89 -5.73 -1.97 2.59
N ILE A 90 -6.56 -2.03 1.55
CA ILE A 90 -7.33 -3.25 1.18
C ILE A 90 -6.38 -4.40 0.81
N PHE A 91 -5.18 -4.09 0.33
CA PHE A 91 -4.18 -5.08 -0.10
C PHE A 91 -3.13 -5.39 0.98
N ILE A 92 -3.11 -4.64 2.09
CA ILE A 92 -2.17 -4.83 3.19
C ILE A 92 -2.54 -6.11 3.96
N PRO A 93 -1.58 -7.02 4.23
CA PRO A 93 -1.83 -8.20 5.06
C PRO A 93 -2.35 -7.81 6.44
N GLN A 94 -3.36 -8.54 6.94
CA GLN A 94 -3.99 -8.21 8.23
C GLN A 94 -3.01 -8.13 9.41
N LYS A 95 -1.92 -8.91 9.37
CA LYS A 95 -0.86 -8.89 10.40
C LYS A 95 -0.13 -7.54 10.47
N GLN A 96 -0.03 -6.82 9.35
CA GLN A 96 0.65 -5.53 9.24
C GLN A 96 -0.32 -4.34 9.27
N LEU A 97 -1.62 -4.59 9.09
CA LEU A 97 -2.65 -3.55 9.00
C LEU A 97 -2.67 -2.62 10.22
N ARG A 98 -2.41 -3.15 11.41
CA ARG A 98 -2.31 -2.36 12.64
C ARG A 98 -1.15 -1.38 12.56
N ASP A 99 0.03 -1.86 12.17
CA ASP A 99 1.25 -1.05 12.15
C ASP A 99 1.20 -0.03 11.00
N TYR A 100 0.57 -0.39 9.88
CA TYR A 100 0.27 0.52 8.76
C TYR A 100 -0.65 1.68 9.17
N ASN A 101 -1.76 1.39 9.88
CA ASN A 101 -2.65 2.42 10.40
C ASN A 101 -1.93 3.32 11.43
N LEU A 102 -1.06 2.74 12.25
CA LEU A 102 -0.29 3.49 13.25
C LEU A 102 0.74 4.41 12.60
N ALA A 103 1.42 3.97 11.54
CA ALA A 103 2.32 4.82 10.76
C ALA A 103 1.58 6.01 10.13
N TRP A 104 0.40 5.76 9.55
CA TRP A 104 -0.43 6.84 9.01
C TRP A 104 -0.90 7.82 10.07
N ASN A 105 -1.33 7.34 11.24
CA ASN A 105 -1.75 8.22 12.33
C ASN A 105 -0.61 9.12 12.81
N LYS A 106 0.61 8.58 12.97
CA LYS A 106 1.80 9.38 13.32
C LYS A 106 2.09 10.46 12.29
N PHE A 107 2.04 10.10 11.00
CA PHE A 107 2.21 11.06 9.92
C PHE A 107 1.11 12.14 9.94
N TYR A 108 -0.14 11.74 10.11
CA TYR A 108 -1.28 12.66 10.16
C TYR A 108 -1.20 13.63 11.35
N ASP A 109 -0.82 13.12 12.53
CA ASP A 109 -0.64 13.93 13.73
C ASP A 109 0.52 14.93 13.55
N PHE A 110 1.65 14.49 12.97
CA PHE A 110 2.76 15.36 12.61
C PHE A 110 2.33 16.49 11.67
N CYS A 111 1.53 16.19 10.64
CA CYS A 111 1.00 17.18 9.72
C CYS A 111 0.09 18.19 10.44
N ARG A 112 -0.71 17.73 11.41
CA ARG A 112 -1.64 18.57 12.18
C ARG A 112 -0.91 19.48 13.18
N MET A 113 0.20 19.02 13.74
CA MET A 113 0.98 19.73 14.77
C MET A 113 2.06 20.64 14.17
N ASN A 114 1.97 20.95 12.87
CA ASN A 114 2.95 21.79 12.15
C ASN A 114 4.39 21.30 12.29
N GLY A 115 4.59 19.98 12.33
CA GLY A 115 5.90 19.37 12.48
C GLY A 115 6.49 19.36 13.88
N ALA A 116 5.71 19.73 14.90
CA ALA A 116 6.12 19.55 16.30
C ALA A 116 6.11 18.06 16.68
N ILE A 117 7.23 17.57 17.20
CA ILE A 117 7.45 16.17 17.58
C ILE A 117 7.09 15.95 19.07
N ASP A 118 7.18 16.99 19.91
CA ASP A 118 6.77 17.02 21.32
C ASP A 118 6.52 18.48 21.77
N GLU A 119 5.46 18.74 22.54
CA GLU A 119 5.20 20.06 23.14
C GLU A 119 6.33 20.49 24.10
N LYS A 120 7.07 19.53 24.66
CA LYS A 120 8.17 19.79 25.60
C LYS A 120 9.49 20.22 24.95
N GLN A 121 9.69 19.92 23.67
CA GLN A 121 10.95 20.26 22.96
C GLN A 121 10.98 21.71 22.46
N ALA A 122 9.82 22.37 22.40
CA ALA A 122 9.67 23.75 21.93
C ALA A 122 10.37 24.78 22.84
N ASP A 123 10.60 24.44 24.12
CA ASP A 123 11.09 25.39 25.13
C ASP A 123 12.63 25.39 25.29
N THR A 124 13.33 24.43 24.66
CA THR A 124 14.78 24.21 24.88
C THR A 124 15.63 24.23 23.60
N THR A 125 15.01 24.23 22.43
CA THR A 125 15.69 24.01 21.15
C THR A 125 15.74 25.29 20.33
N THR A 126 16.88 25.59 19.68
CA THR A 126 16.96 26.75 18.80
C THR A 126 16.08 26.58 17.55
N PRO A 127 15.53 27.66 16.95
CA PRO A 127 14.60 27.54 15.82
C PRO A 127 15.16 26.75 14.63
N SER A 128 16.47 26.87 14.37
CA SER A 128 17.15 26.16 13.28
C SER A 128 17.30 24.66 13.54
N GLU A 129 17.41 24.25 14.80
CA GLU A 129 17.58 22.85 15.20
C GLU A 129 16.22 22.13 15.24
N ALA A 130 15.18 22.83 15.72
CA ALA A 130 13.80 22.36 15.64
C ALA A 130 13.32 22.14 14.19
N GLU A 131 13.71 23.01 13.25
CA GLU A 131 13.38 22.84 11.83
C GLU A 131 14.12 21.65 11.20
N HIS A 132 15.37 21.40 11.58
CA HIS A 132 16.14 20.25 11.12
C HIS A 132 15.52 18.94 11.61
N ASP A 133 15.17 18.88 12.90
CA ASP A 133 14.51 17.73 13.52
C ASP A 133 13.15 17.45 12.86
N ALA A 134 12.35 18.48 12.59
CA ALA A 134 11.07 18.34 11.91
C ALA A 134 11.24 17.80 10.48
N LYS A 135 12.20 18.29 9.71
CA LYS A 135 12.51 17.78 8.36
C LYS A 135 12.92 16.31 8.38
N GLN A 136 13.77 15.93 9.33
CA GLN A 136 14.23 14.55 9.50
C GLN A 136 13.07 13.63 9.92
N ALA A 137 12.27 14.04 10.89
CA ALA A 137 11.11 13.28 11.33
C ALA A 137 10.07 13.11 10.22
N PHE A 138 9.80 14.17 9.46
CA PHE A 138 8.93 14.10 8.29
C PHE A 138 9.44 13.09 7.27
N HIS A 139 10.73 13.17 6.93
CA HIS A 139 11.35 12.24 5.97
C HIS A 139 11.25 10.79 6.46
N GLN A 140 11.49 10.53 7.74
CA GLN A 140 11.37 9.20 8.32
C GLN A 140 9.92 8.69 8.26
N LEU A 141 8.93 9.51 8.64
CA LEU A 141 7.51 9.13 8.61
C LEU A 141 7.02 8.78 7.21
N VAL A 142 7.43 9.56 6.21
CA VAL A 142 7.08 9.30 4.80
C VAL A 142 7.80 8.05 4.29
N THR A 143 9.07 7.86 4.66
CA THR A 143 9.84 6.66 4.30
C THR A 143 9.23 5.39 4.88
N ASP A 144 8.85 5.43 6.17
CA ASP A 144 8.20 4.32 6.87
C ASP A 144 6.86 3.95 6.21
N LEU A 145 6.10 4.95 5.77
CA LEU A 145 4.84 4.74 5.03
C LEU A 145 5.08 4.11 3.65
N LEU A 146 6.03 4.64 2.88
CA LEU A 146 6.36 4.13 1.55
C LEU A 146 6.95 2.71 1.59
N ALA A 147 7.65 2.33 2.66
CA ALA A 147 8.22 0.99 2.84
C ALA A 147 7.17 -0.14 2.79
N TYR A 148 5.90 0.14 3.13
CA TYR A 148 4.81 -0.84 3.03
C TYR A 148 4.49 -1.24 1.58
N THR A 149 4.94 -0.46 0.60
CA THR A 149 4.80 -0.81 -0.82
C THR A 149 5.88 -1.77 -1.32
N ASP A 150 7.05 -1.81 -0.67
CA ASP A 150 8.20 -2.56 -1.18
C ASP A 150 8.00 -4.08 -1.15
N GLN A 151 7.16 -4.58 -0.24
CA GLN A 151 6.76 -5.98 -0.20
C GLN A 151 5.95 -6.43 -1.43
N PHE A 152 5.36 -5.49 -2.18
CA PHE A 152 4.59 -5.78 -3.39
C PHE A 152 5.41 -5.66 -4.68
N LYS A 153 6.63 -5.11 -4.60
CA LYS A 153 7.56 -4.96 -5.72
C LYS A 153 8.45 -6.20 -5.94
N ARG A 154 8.41 -7.17 -5.02
CA ARG A 154 9.06 -8.48 -5.12
C ARG A 154 8.15 -9.49 -5.83
#